data_AF-A0A5C5Z7R9-F1
#
_entry.id   AF-A0A5C5Z7R9-F1
#
_cell.length_a   1.000
_cell.length_b   1.000
_cell.length_c   1.000
_cell.angle_alpha   90.00
_cell.angle_beta   90.00
_cell.angle_gamma   90.00
#
_symmetry.space_group_name_H-M   'P 1'
#
loop_
_entity.id
_entity.type
_entity.pdbx_description
1 polymer ?
#
loop_
_entity_poly.entity_id
_entity_poly.type
_entity_poly.pdbx_seq_one_letter_code
_entity_poly.pdbx_strand_id
1 'polypeptide(L)'
;MVKCEVQSLATNRRAVVSNRPSVSVCPGGVYDEYADRGESENRNKELKCDLCCDRLSDHRYIANLFRAMMHSMAANLLVRLHGIVEIKPMMDEPGCRDIPLEAQSPAVKHRHHTRRRRDPLGEGHACTWRTRVIKVACRVVVRTRRVRVLISSSWPWTNPLRRVAETLARYTPPLQRAE
;
A
#
# COMPACT_ATOMS: atom_id res chain seq x y z
N MET A 1 -20.90 -21.48 6.52
CA MET A 1 -20.19 -22.27 5.49
C MET A 1 -18.90 -22.80 6.07
N VAL A 2 -18.49 -24.03 5.74
CA VAL A 2 -17.23 -24.65 6.18
C VAL A 2 -16.30 -24.82 4.97
N LYS A 3 -15.09 -24.24 5.03
CA LYS A 3 -14.02 -24.47 4.06
C LYS A 3 -12.97 -25.38 4.67
N CYS A 4 -12.58 -26.43 3.95
CA CYS A 4 -11.52 -27.34 4.35
C CYS A 4 -10.31 -27.12 3.44
N GLU A 5 -9.21 -26.63 3.99
CA GLU A 5 -7.93 -26.48 3.29
C GLU A 5 -7.01 -27.61 3.72
N VAL A 6 -6.49 -28.41 2.78
CA VAL A 6 -5.52 -29.47 3.05
C VAL A 6 -4.13 -28.94 2.73
N GLN A 7 -3.27 -28.82 3.74
CA GLN A 7 -1.85 -28.47 3.59
C GLN A 7 -0.99 -29.72 3.81
N SER A 8 0.25 -29.71 3.32
CA SER A 8 1.20 -30.82 3.46
C SER A 8 1.49 -31.21 4.91
N LEU A 9 1.30 -30.28 5.85
CA LEU A 9 1.52 -30.48 7.29
C LEU A 9 0.26 -30.88 8.06
N ALA A 10 -0.94 -30.48 7.62
CA ALA A 10 -2.21 -30.82 8.27
C ALA A 10 -3.44 -30.39 7.45
N THR A 11 -4.59 -30.98 7.76
CA THR A 11 -5.91 -30.52 7.30
C THR A 11 -6.42 -29.40 8.21
N ASN A 12 -6.57 -28.19 7.67
CA ASN A 12 -7.12 -27.03 8.37
C ASN A 12 -8.59 -26.83 7.97
N ARG A 13 -9.51 -27.13 8.90
CA ARG A 13 -10.95 -26.91 8.71
C ARG A 13 -11.34 -25.56 9.31
N ARG A 14 -11.80 -24.63 8.47
CA ARG A 14 -12.21 -23.28 8.86
C ARG A 14 -13.71 -23.10 8.61
N ALA A 15 -14.40 -22.49 9.56
CA ALA A 15 -15.80 -22.11 9.41
C ALA A 15 -15.94 -20.60 9.51
N VAL A 16 -16.74 -20.01 8.63
CA VAL A 16 -17.10 -18.58 8.68
C VAL A 16 -18.59 -18.47 8.95
N VAL A 17 -18.92 -17.69 9.97
CA VAL A 17 -20.28 -17.31 10.36
C VAL A 17 -20.50 -15.88 9.92
N SER A 18 -21.58 -15.63 9.18
CA SER A 18 -21.91 -14.30 8.67
C SER A 18 -23.42 -14.10 8.69
N ASN A 19 -23.84 -12.88 9.00
CA ASN A 19 -25.23 -12.43 8.96
C ASN A 19 -25.60 -11.80 7.60
N ARG A 20 -24.68 -11.80 6.62
CA ARG A 20 -24.95 -11.22 5.32
C ARG A 20 -25.97 -12.05 4.52
N PRO A 21 -26.96 -11.41 3.88
CA PRO A 21 -27.93 -12.13 3.05
C PRO A 21 -27.29 -12.79 1.82
N SER A 22 -26.16 -12.27 1.33
CA SER A 22 -25.42 -12.81 0.20
C SER A 22 -24.78 -14.19 0.47
N VAL A 23 -24.70 -14.63 1.73
CA VAL A 23 -24.14 -15.94 2.12
C VAL A 23 -24.90 -17.08 1.45
N SER A 24 -26.22 -16.97 1.32
CA SER A 24 -27.05 -18.01 0.70
C SER A 24 -26.88 -18.10 -0.81
N VAL A 25 -26.39 -17.03 -1.45
CA VAL A 25 -26.26 -16.93 -2.92
C VAL A 25 -24.83 -17.23 -3.36
N CYS A 26 -23.84 -16.64 -2.69
CA CYS A 26 -22.42 -16.86 -2.96
C CYS A 26 -21.66 -17.06 -1.65
N PRO A 27 -21.67 -18.30 -1.11
CA PRO A 27 -20.92 -18.63 0.09
C PRO A 27 -19.41 -18.37 -0.07
N GLY A 28 -18.85 -18.68 -1.25
CA GLY A 28 -17.42 -18.50 -1.55
C GLY A 28 -16.94 -17.05 -1.39
N GLY A 29 -17.67 -16.09 -1.94
CA GLY A 29 -17.33 -14.67 -1.84
C GLY A 29 -17.27 -14.15 -0.40
N VAL A 30 -18.07 -14.71 0.51
CA VAL A 30 -18.01 -14.36 1.94
C VAL A 30 -16.72 -14.86 2.60
N TYR A 31 -16.19 -16.00 2.15
CA TYR A 31 -14.87 -16.44 2.61
C TYR A 31 -13.75 -15.62 2.00
N ASP A 32 -13.84 -15.26 0.73
CA ASP A 32 -12.81 -14.45 0.07
C ASP A 32 -12.67 -13.09 0.77
N GLU A 33 -13.80 -12.44 1.09
CA GLU A 33 -13.79 -11.23 1.91
C GLU A 33 -13.26 -11.46 3.34
N TYR A 34 -13.53 -12.62 3.94
CA TYR A 34 -12.95 -12.97 5.25
C TYR A 34 -11.43 -13.20 5.15
N ALA A 35 -10.95 -13.79 4.05
CA ALA A 35 -9.54 -14.01 3.80
C ALA A 35 -8.79 -12.67 3.64
N ASP A 36 -9.43 -11.68 3.00
CA ASP A 36 -8.92 -10.31 2.88
C ASP A 36 -8.71 -9.61 4.24
N ARG A 37 -9.27 -10.14 5.35
CA ARG A 37 -8.95 -9.65 6.70
C ARG A 37 -7.45 -9.67 6.98
N GLY A 38 -6.69 -10.58 6.38
CA GLY A 38 -5.23 -10.63 6.48
C GLY A 38 -4.55 -9.32 6.10
N GLU A 39 -5.15 -8.56 5.17
CA GLU A 39 -4.65 -7.24 4.77
C GLU A 39 -4.62 -6.26 5.93
N SER A 40 -5.61 -6.28 6.83
CA SER A 40 -5.61 -5.41 8.03
C SER A 40 -4.41 -5.67 8.94
N GLU A 41 -3.98 -6.92 9.07
CA GLU A 41 -2.77 -7.28 9.83
C GLU A 41 -1.51 -6.80 9.11
N ASN A 42 -1.46 -6.93 7.78
CA ASN A 42 -0.38 -6.39 6.97
C ASN A 42 -0.28 -4.85 7.10
N ARG A 43 -1.41 -4.13 7.09
CA ARG A 43 -1.43 -2.67 7.33
C ARG A 43 -0.94 -2.30 8.71
N ASN A 44 -1.28 -3.09 9.73
CA ASN A 44 -0.76 -2.90 11.08
C ASN A 44 0.77 -3.12 11.13
N LYS A 45 1.29 -4.12 10.39
CA LYS A 45 2.74 -4.33 10.26
C LYS A 45 3.43 -3.17 9.54
N GLU A 46 2.85 -2.63 8.48
CA GLU A 46 3.37 -1.44 7.79
C GLU A 46 3.43 -0.22 8.72
N LEU A 47 2.33 0.06 9.45
CA LEU A 47 2.29 1.16 10.41
C LEU A 47 3.32 0.98 11.53
N LYS A 48 3.41 -0.24 12.08
CA LYS A 48 4.32 -0.53 13.20
C LYS A 48 5.78 -0.51 12.75
N CYS A 49 6.14 -1.29 11.74
CA CYS A 49 7.53 -1.55 11.36
C CYS A 49 8.08 -0.51 10.37
N ASP A 50 7.34 -0.14 9.32
CA ASP A 50 7.87 0.75 8.28
C ASP A 50 7.78 2.22 8.67
N LEU A 51 6.70 2.60 9.35
CA LEU A 51 6.50 3.95 9.88
C LEU A 51 7.02 4.12 11.31
N CYS A 52 7.53 3.05 11.93
CA CYS A 52 8.11 3.04 13.27
C CYS A 52 7.13 3.50 14.38
N CYS A 53 5.83 3.20 14.25
CA CYS A 53 4.83 3.59 15.25
C CYS A 53 5.08 2.96 16.64
N ASP A 54 5.91 1.92 16.72
CA ASP A 54 6.36 1.31 17.98
C ASP A 54 7.54 2.03 18.67
N ARG A 55 8.19 2.99 18.01
CA ARG A 55 9.35 3.72 18.57
C ARG A 55 8.92 4.98 19.33
N LEU A 56 8.10 4.78 20.35
CA LEU A 56 7.63 5.83 21.25
C LEU A 56 8.50 5.82 22.52
N SER A 57 9.11 6.95 22.87
CA SER A 57 10.11 7.02 23.95
C SER A 57 9.91 8.18 24.92
N ASP A 58 8.79 8.90 24.84
CA ASP A 58 8.54 10.00 25.76
C ASP A 58 8.06 9.50 27.11
N HIS A 59 8.32 10.27 28.16
CA HIS A 59 7.85 9.97 29.51
C HIS A 59 6.34 10.23 29.70
N ARG A 60 5.73 11.06 28.85
CA ARG A 60 4.31 11.43 28.97
C ARG A 60 3.45 10.63 27.99
N TYR A 61 2.40 10.00 28.51
CA TYR A 61 1.43 9.26 27.70
C TYR A 61 0.87 10.08 26.53
N ILE A 62 0.43 11.32 26.78
CA ILE A 62 -0.17 12.19 25.75
C ILE A 62 0.80 12.45 24.58
N ALA A 63 2.10 12.58 24.87
CA ALA A 63 3.11 12.81 23.83
C ALA A 63 3.30 11.57 22.94
N ASN A 64 3.33 10.38 23.56
CA ASN A 64 3.35 9.11 22.82
C ASN A 64 2.05 8.87 22.03
N LEU A 65 0.88 9.20 22.60
CA LEU A 65 -0.41 9.11 21.89
C LEU A 65 -0.45 10.02 20.68
N PHE A 66 -0.07 11.29 20.84
CA PHE A 66 0.01 12.24 19.72
C PHE A 66 0.94 11.73 18.62
N ARG A 67 2.10 11.19 18.99
CA ARG A 67 3.06 10.62 18.04
C ARG A 67 2.48 9.42 17.29
N ALA A 68 1.81 8.50 17.99
CA ALA A 68 1.09 7.39 17.37
C ALA A 68 0.02 7.88 16.40
N MET A 69 -0.76 8.91 16.77
CA MET A 69 -1.74 9.54 15.87
C MET A 69 -1.08 10.12 14.62
N MET A 70 0.07 10.78 14.75
CA MET A 70 0.83 11.32 13.61
C MET A 70 1.34 10.20 12.69
N HIS A 71 1.80 9.06 13.23
CA HIS A 71 2.17 7.89 12.42
C HIS A 71 0.96 7.33 11.66
N SER A 72 -0.21 7.23 12.30
CA SER A 72 -1.46 6.80 11.64
C SER A 72 -1.91 7.76 10.55
N MET A 73 -1.81 9.08 10.79
CA MET A 73 -2.10 10.09 9.77
C MET A 73 -1.14 9.99 8.58
N ALA A 74 0.15 9.77 8.83
CA ALA A 74 1.14 9.57 7.77
C ALA A 74 0.85 8.30 6.95
N ALA A 75 0.41 7.21 7.59
CA ALA A 75 -0.02 5.99 6.91
C ALA A 75 -1.22 6.26 5.98
N ASN A 76 -2.24 6.94 6.48
CA ASN A 76 -3.42 7.31 5.69
C ASN A 76 -3.06 8.23 4.51
N LEU A 77 -2.18 9.21 4.73
CA LEU A 77 -1.69 10.07 3.67
C LEU A 77 -0.95 9.25 2.61
N LEU A 78 -0.11 8.30 3.02
CA LEU A 78 0.61 7.44 2.10
C LEU A 78 -0.34 6.58 1.26
N VAL A 79 -1.36 5.97 1.86
CA VAL A 79 -2.40 5.21 1.13
C VAL A 79 -3.10 6.10 0.09
N ARG A 80 -3.41 7.34 0.44
CA ARG A 80 -4.00 8.30 -0.51
C ARG A 80 -3.03 8.67 -1.63
N LEU A 81 -1.74 8.88 -1.32
CA LEU A 81 -0.70 9.14 -2.31
C LEU A 81 -0.53 7.96 -3.28
N HIS A 82 -0.60 6.73 -2.78
CA HIS A 82 -0.57 5.53 -3.63
C HIS A 82 -1.71 5.58 -4.64
N GLY A 83 -2.96 5.74 -4.21
CA GLY A 83 -4.11 5.77 -5.13
C GLY A 83 -4.05 6.88 -6.19
N ILE A 84 -3.29 7.96 -5.95
CA ILE A 84 -3.06 9.04 -6.91
C ILE A 84 -1.95 8.69 -7.91
N VAL A 85 -0.89 8.03 -7.46
CA VAL A 85 0.34 7.78 -8.25
C VAL A 85 0.32 6.42 -8.96
N GLU A 86 -0.42 5.46 -8.40
CA GLU A 86 -0.51 4.09 -8.88
C GLU A 86 -0.87 4.06 -10.36
N ILE A 87 -0.02 3.41 -11.17
CA ILE A 87 -0.41 3.04 -12.52
C ILE A 87 -1.29 1.81 -12.38
N LYS A 88 -2.61 1.99 -12.42
CA LYS A 88 -3.50 0.85 -12.62
C LYS A 88 -3.25 0.31 -14.03
N PRO A 89 -2.76 -0.93 -14.20
CA PRO A 89 -2.64 -1.50 -15.54
C PRO A 89 -4.02 -1.51 -16.20
N MET A 90 -4.05 -1.21 -17.50
CA MET A 90 -5.22 -1.37 -18.35
C MET A 90 -5.52 -2.87 -18.40
N MET A 91 -6.38 -3.32 -17.49
CA MET A 91 -6.93 -4.68 -17.36
C MET A 91 -5.89 -5.81 -17.35
N ASP A 92 -5.62 -6.34 -16.17
CA ASP A 92 -5.13 -7.72 -16.10
C ASP A 92 -6.29 -8.66 -16.46
N GLU A 93 -6.03 -9.62 -17.36
CA GLU A 93 -6.92 -10.72 -17.74
C GLU A 93 -7.68 -11.27 -16.51
N PRO A 94 -9.02 -11.38 -16.57
CA PRO A 94 -9.80 -11.90 -15.45
C PRO A 94 -9.42 -13.37 -15.19
N GLY A 95 -8.86 -13.66 -14.01
CA GLY A 95 -8.64 -15.04 -13.55
C GLY A 95 -7.33 -15.34 -12.82
N CYS A 96 -6.37 -14.41 -12.75
CA CYS A 96 -5.04 -14.71 -12.15
C CYS A 96 -4.91 -14.33 -10.65
N ARG A 97 -5.88 -13.63 -10.06
CA ARG A 97 -5.77 -13.11 -8.68
C ARG A 97 -5.93 -14.16 -7.59
N ASP A 98 -6.56 -15.29 -7.90
CA ASP A 98 -6.92 -16.32 -6.92
C ASP A 98 -5.84 -17.39 -6.70
N ILE A 99 -4.74 -17.33 -7.47
CA ILE A 99 -3.62 -18.27 -7.39
C ILE A 99 -2.45 -17.57 -6.67
N PRO A 100 -1.92 -18.13 -5.55
CA PRO A 100 -0.72 -17.63 -4.89
C PRO A 100 0.41 -17.43 -5.90
N LEU A 101 1.19 -16.35 -5.80
CA LEU A 101 2.26 -16.01 -6.76
C LEU A 101 3.22 -17.19 -7.03
N GLU A 102 3.45 -18.03 -6.03
CA GLU A 102 4.29 -19.24 -6.09
C GLU A 102 3.71 -20.35 -6.97
N ALA A 103 2.39 -20.38 -7.17
CA ALA A 103 1.67 -21.34 -8.02
C ALA A 103 1.33 -20.76 -9.41
N GLN A 104 1.65 -19.49 -9.68
CA GLN A 104 1.45 -18.88 -10.99
C GLN A 104 2.52 -19.35 -12.00
N SER A 105 2.19 -19.28 -13.29
CA SER A 105 3.10 -19.68 -14.36
C SER A 105 4.39 -18.83 -14.35
N PRO A 106 5.53 -19.37 -14.80
CA PRO A 106 6.80 -18.63 -14.84
C PRO A 106 6.71 -17.29 -15.60
N ALA A 107 5.87 -17.21 -16.63
CA ALA A 107 5.63 -16.00 -17.41
C ALA A 107 4.92 -14.90 -16.59
N VAL A 108 3.94 -15.28 -15.76
CA VAL A 108 3.22 -14.34 -14.89
C VAL A 108 4.12 -13.89 -13.72
N LYS A 109 4.88 -14.82 -13.12
CA LYS A 109 5.91 -14.48 -12.11
C LYS A 109 6.92 -13.48 -12.67
N HIS A 110 7.43 -13.73 -13.88
CA HIS A 110 8.33 -12.81 -14.56
C HIS A 110 7.68 -11.45 -14.80
N ARG A 111 6.44 -11.41 -15.30
CA ARG A 111 5.67 -10.17 -15.52
C ARG A 111 5.48 -9.37 -14.22
N HIS A 112 5.13 -10.03 -13.12
CA HIS A 112 4.98 -9.42 -11.80
C HIS A 112 6.31 -8.87 -11.25
N HIS A 113 7.41 -9.62 -11.34
CA HIS A 113 8.74 -9.14 -10.97
C HIS A 113 9.23 -7.98 -11.84
N THR A 114 8.96 -8.02 -13.15
CA THR A 114 9.30 -6.94 -14.09
C THR A 114 8.41 -5.70 -13.86
N ARG A 115 7.15 -5.88 -13.44
CA ARG A 115 6.27 -4.77 -13.01
C ARG A 115 6.83 -4.07 -11.78
N ARG A 116 7.26 -4.79 -10.73
CA ARG A 116 7.91 -4.18 -9.55
C ARG A 116 9.17 -3.38 -9.89
N ARG A 117 9.89 -3.76 -10.96
CA ARG A 117 11.03 -2.98 -11.49
C ARG A 117 10.60 -1.72 -12.25
N ARG A 118 9.43 -1.73 -12.90
CA ARG A 118 8.90 -0.61 -13.71
C ARG A 118 8.04 0.39 -12.90
N ASP A 119 7.23 -0.09 -11.96
CA ASP A 119 6.45 0.75 -11.03
C ASP A 119 6.79 0.39 -9.58
N PRO A 120 7.95 0.86 -9.09
CA PRO A 120 8.40 0.58 -7.74
C PRO A 120 7.56 1.24 -6.63
N LEU A 121 6.68 2.18 -7.00
CA LEU A 121 5.93 3.00 -6.05
C LEU A 121 4.46 2.57 -5.96
N GLY A 122 3.85 2.09 -7.06
CA GLY A 122 2.45 1.65 -7.06
C GLY A 122 2.14 0.55 -6.01
N GLU A 123 3.05 -0.42 -5.83
CA GLU A 123 2.93 -1.48 -4.81
C GLU A 123 4.07 -1.43 -3.77
N GLY A 124 4.80 -0.32 -3.69
CA GLY A 124 5.93 -0.19 -2.78
C GLY A 124 5.48 -0.03 -1.33
N HIS A 125 6.08 -0.77 -0.39
CA HIS A 125 5.87 -0.55 1.05
C HIS A 125 6.29 0.86 1.48
N ALA A 126 5.85 1.31 2.67
CA ALA A 126 6.13 2.66 3.17
C ALA A 126 7.64 2.97 3.27
N CYS A 127 8.46 1.97 3.58
CA CYS A 127 9.92 2.09 3.58
C CYS A 127 10.50 2.41 2.19
N THR A 128 9.87 1.92 1.11
CA THR A 128 10.26 2.17 -0.29
C THR A 128 10.00 3.62 -0.64
N TRP A 129 8.79 4.13 -0.32
CA TRP A 129 8.43 5.54 -0.49
C TRP A 129 9.31 6.46 0.33
N ARG A 130 9.60 6.07 1.59
CA ARG A 130 10.50 6.82 2.45
C ARG A 130 11.87 7.01 1.81
N THR A 131 12.46 5.93 1.29
CA THR A 131 13.83 5.94 0.77
C THR A 131 13.93 6.57 -0.63
N ARG A 132 12.88 6.45 -1.45
CA ARG A 132 12.92 6.84 -2.87
C ARG A 132 12.27 8.18 -3.19
N VAL A 133 11.40 8.71 -2.33
CA VAL A 133 10.61 9.92 -2.63
C VAL A 133 10.61 10.92 -1.47
N ILE A 134 10.46 10.46 -0.23
CA ILE A 134 10.21 11.36 0.92
C ILE A 134 11.51 11.82 1.58
N LYS A 135 12.44 10.90 1.85
CA LYS A 135 13.69 11.17 2.57
C LYS A 135 14.86 11.25 1.58
N VAL A 136 14.81 12.26 0.73
CA VAL A 136 15.79 12.48 -0.34
C VAL A 136 16.71 13.64 0.01
N ALA A 137 18.02 13.42 -0.08
CA ALA A 137 18.99 14.50 0.05
C ALA A 137 18.91 15.40 -1.19
N CYS A 138 18.59 16.67 -0.96
CA CYS A 138 18.46 17.67 -2.01
C CYS A 138 18.87 19.06 -1.49
N ARG A 139 19.26 19.95 -2.40
CA ARG A 139 19.43 21.37 -2.08
C ARG A 139 18.12 22.08 -2.33
N VAL A 140 17.57 22.71 -1.30
CA VAL A 140 16.35 23.53 -1.42
C VAL A 140 16.74 25.00 -1.54
N VAL A 141 16.26 25.65 -2.60
CA VAL A 141 16.44 27.09 -2.82
C VAL A 141 15.07 27.74 -2.79
N VAL A 142 14.82 28.50 -1.73
CA VAL A 142 13.56 29.23 -1.53
C VAL A 142 13.71 30.65 -2.07
N ARG A 143 12.73 31.11 -2.85
CA ARG A 143 12.57 32.50 -3.27
C ARG A 143 11.16 32.97 -2.94
N THR A 144 10.92 34.28 -3.02
CA THR A 144 9.60 34.90 -2.79
C THR A 144 8.46 34.29 -3.59
N ARG A 145 8.70 33.80 -4.81
CA ARG A 145 7.65 33.24 -5.68
C ARG A 145 7.69 31.73 -5.88
N ARG A 146 8.81 31.07 -5.55
CA ARG A 146 9.04 29.67 -5.94
C ARG A 146 10.00 28.98 -4.98
N VAL A 147 9.75 27.70 -4.73
CA VAL A 147 10.69 26.78 -4.10
C VAL A 147 11.30 25.92 -5.19
N ARG A 148 12.63 25.88 -5.29
CA ARG A 148 13.36 25.00 -6.21
C ARG A 148 14.02 23.88 -5.41
N VAL A 149 13.76 22.65 -5.81
CA VAL A 149 14.41 21.45 -5.25
C VAL A 149 15.44 20.97 -6.26
N LEU A 150 16.73 21.08 -5.93
CA LEU A 150 17.83 20.61 -6.75
C LEU A 150 18.30 19.25 -6.24
N ILE A 151 18.32 18.27 -7.14
CA ILE A 151 18.62 16.86 -6.84
C ILE A 151 19.84 16.45 -7.64
N SER A 152 20.67 15.56 -7.08
CA SER A 152 21.84 15.04 -7.79
C SER A 152 21.43 14.36 -9.09
N SER A 153 22.14 14.67 -10.18
CA SER A 153 21.94 14.03 -11.49
C SER A 153 22.25 12.53 -11.46
N SER A 154 23.12 12.09 -10.55
CA SER A 154 23.47 10.67 -10.37
C SER A 154 22.43 9.88 -9.57
N TRP A 155 21.39 10.52 -9.01
CA TRP A 155 20.42 9.82 -8.18
C TRP A 155 19.40 9.05 -9.05
N PRO A 156 19.30 7.71 -8.90
CA PRO A 156 18.56 6.86 -9.84
C PRO A 156 17.03 7.06 -9.79
N TRP A 157 16.50 7.62 -8.70
CA TRP A 157 15.06 7.79 -8.49
C TRP A 157 14.52 9.16 -8.92
N THR A 158 15.31 9.94 -9.66
CA THR A 158 14.92 11.28 -10.12
C THR A 158 13.66 11.26 -10.99
N ASN A 159 13.55 10.29 -11.92
CA ASN A 159 12.39 10.20 -12.81
C ASN A 159 11.10 9.79 -12.06
N PRO A 160 11.11 8.76 -11.19
CA PRO A 160 9.97 8.45 -10.33
C PRO A 160 9.53 9.63 -9.45
N LEU A 161 10.46 10.35 -8.82
CA LEU A 161 10.13 11.53 -8.03
C LEU A 161 9.48 12.63 -8.88
N ARG A 162 10.03 12.93 -10.06
CA ARG A 162 9.45 13.92 -10.97
C ARG A 162 8.02 13.53 -11.34
N ARG A 163 7.80 12.27 -11.69
CA ARG A 163 6.48 11.74 -12.02
C ARG A 163 5.50 11.90 -10.86
N VAL A 164 5.88 11.53 -9.64
CA VAL A 164 5.06 11.73 -8.43
C VAL A 164 4.71 13.21 -8.26
N ALA A 165 5.71 14.10 -8.34
CA ALA A 165 5.51 15.53 -8.16
C ALA A 165 4.55 16.12 -9.22
N GLU A 166 4.70 15.73 -10.48
CA GLU A 166 3.81 16.17 -11.56
C GLU A 166 2.39 15.63 -11.43
N THR A 167 2.22 14.37 -11.03
CA THR A 167 0.88 13.80 -10.78
C THR A 167 0.19 14.51 -9.62
N LEU A 168 0.91 14.77 -8.53
CA LEU A 168 0.35 15.49 -7.38
C LEU A 168 0.04 16.95 -7.71
N ALA A 169 0.87 17.62 -8.52
CA ALA A 169 0.61 18.99 -8.95
C ALA A 169 -0.65 19.12 -9.83
N ARG A 170 -1.01 18.04 -10.55
CA ARG A 170 -2.23 17.96 -11.37
C ARG A 170 -3.42 17.37 -10.63
N TYR A 171 -3.23 16.86 -9.41
CA TYR A 171 -4.28 16.22 -8.67
C TYR A 171 -5.27 17.26 -8.12
N THR A 172 -6.50 17.18 -8.61
CA THR A 172 -7.64 17.91 -8.04
C THR A 172 -8.44 16.93 -7.19
N PRO A 173 -8.62 17.17 -5.88
CA PRO A 173 -9.44 16.30 -5.06
C PRO A 173 -10.88 16.29 -5.60
N PRO A 174 -11.54 15.12 -5.67
CA PRO A 174 -12.96 15.10 -6.00
C PRO A 174 -13.70 15.93 -4.94
N LEU A 175 -14.53 16.88 -5.39
CA LEU A 175 -15.44 17.61 -4.49
C LEU A 175 -16.25 16.57 -3.74
N GLN A 176 -16.05 16.46 -2.42
CA GLN A 176 -16.90 15.62 -1.59
C GLN A 176 -18.32 16.16 -1.74
N ARG A 177 -19.21 15.40 -2.40
CA ARG A 177 -20.64 15.65 -2.27
C ARG A 177 -20.96 15.40 -0.81
N ALA A 178 -21.34 16.46 -0.11
CA ALA A 178 -21.95 16.34 1.20
C ALA A 178 -23.29 15.61 0.98
N GLU A 179 -23.33 14.35 1.38
CA GLU A 179 -24.57 13.61 1.64
C GLU A 179 -24.86 13.69 3.14
#